data_AF-A0A348ZUL1-F1
#
_entry.id   AF-A0A348ZUL1-F1
#
_cell.length_a   1.000
_cell.length_b   1.000
_cell.length_c   1.000
_cell.angle_alpha   90.00
_cell.angle_beta   90.00
_cell.angle_gamma   90.00
#
_symmetry.space_group_name_H-M   'P 1'
#
loop_
_entity.id
_entity.type
_entity.pdbx_description
1 polymer ?
#
loop_
_entity_poly.entity_id
_entity_poly.type
_entity_poly.pdbx_seq_one_letter_code
_entity_poly.pdbx_strand_id
1 'polypeptide(L)'
;MPFDREELTEDELGRLREFSKQAKGDILKMTKIAGSGHPGGSMSSLDIYLVVFSYADLSGDKRDRIVVSHGHTSPGVYSALARLGHLPVDEVVAFFRKAGSPYEGHVVRGIPYIDWSTGNLGQGLSAGCGFALRATIDKEDFHVYVLMSDGEQAKGQVAEARRFASKFGLANITVVIDYNKIQIGGNVNKVMPVRIIEDYLADGW
;
A
#
# COMPACT_ATOMS: atom_id res chain seq x y z
N MET A 1 -14.95 13.36 3.60
CA MET A 1 -13.98 12.40 4.15
C MET A 1 -14.01 11.17 3.25
N PRO A 2 -12.89 10.49 3.02
CA PRO A 2 -12.79 9.41 2.04
C PRO A 2 -13.59 8.14 2.41
N PHE A 3 -14.06 8.03 3.65
CA PHE A 3 -14.95 6.96 4.11
C PHE A 3 -16.27 7.53 4.61
N ASP A 4 -17.37 6.84 4.30
CA ASP A 4 -18.73 7.24 4.67
C ASP A 4 -19.07 7.00 6.15
N ARG A 5 -18.21 6.25 6.86
CA ARG A 5 -18.40 5.84 8.26
C ARG A 5 -17.09 5.92 9.03
N GLU A 6 -17.18 6.29 10.31
CA GLU A 6 -16.04 6.34 11.23
C GLU A 6 -15.61 4.95 11.72
N GLU A 7 -16.56 4.00 11.81
CA GLU A 7 -16.33 2.66 12.33
C GLU A 7 -16.93 1.58 11.43
N LEU A 8 -16.28 0.42 11.41
CA LEU A 8 -16.77 -0.80 10.75
C LEU A 8 -17.69 -1.56 11.69
N THR A 9 -18.67 -2.29 11.14
CA THR A 9 -19.48 -3.19 11.98
C THR A 9 -18.66 -4.38 12.47
N GLU A 10 -19.11 -5.04 13.54
CA GLU A 10 -18.47 -6.27 14.03
C GLU A 10 -18.42 -7.38 12.98
N ASP A 11 -19.44 -7.48 12.11
CA ASP A 11 -19.45 -8.46 11.01
C ASP A 11 -18.37 -8.14 9.97
N GLU A 12 -18.21 -6.86 9.62
CA GLU A 12 -17.16 -6.40 8.71
C GLU A 12 -15.76 -6.66 9.31
N LEU A 13 -15.56 -6.32 10.58
CA LEU A 13 -14.33 -6.60 11.31
C LEU A 13 -14.06 -8.11 11.40
N GLY A 14 -15.08 -8.91 11.67
CA GLY A 14 -14.99 -10.38 11.71
C GLY A 14 -14.52 -10.95 10.37
N ARG A 15 -15.11 -10.48 9.26
CA ARG A 15 -14.71 -10.87 7.90
C ARG A 15 -13.27 -10.49 7.59
N LEU A 16 -12.87 -9.26 7.88
CA LEU A 16 -11.49 -8.79 7.62
C LEU A 16 -10.46 -9.54 8.48
N ARG A 17 -10.78 -9.85 9.74
CA ARG A 17 -9.93 -10.68 10.62
C ARG A 17 -9.72 -12.09 10.04
N GLU A 18 -10.78 -12.70 9.51
CA GLU A 18 -10.66 -14.02 8.87
C GLU A 18 -9.84 -13.95 7.58
N PHE A 19 -10.06 -12.95 6.72
CA PHE A 19 -9.22 -12.73 5.54
C PHE A 19 -7.75 -12.49 5.90
N SER A 20 -7.48 -11.69 6.93
CA SER A 20 -6.12 -11.44 7.44
C SER A 20 -5.44 -12.74 7.86
N LYS A 21 -6.14 -13.61 8.60
CA LYS A 21 -5.62 -14.91 9.01
C LYS A 21 -5.30 -15.81 7.81
N GLN A 22 -6.19 -15.89 6.83
CA GLN A 22 -5.98 -16.72 5.64
C GLN A 22 -4.83 -16.18 4.77
N ALA A 23 -4.80 -14.87 4.52
CA ALA A 23 -3.76 -14.21 3.75
C ALA A 23 -2.37 -14.34 4.41
N LYS A 24 -2.27 -14.33 5.75
CA LYS A 24 -1.01 -14.67 6.45
C LYS A 24 -0.51 -16.08 6.08
N GLY A 25 -1.42 -17.04 5.99
CA GLY A 25 -1.10 -18.40 5.51
C GLY A 25 -0.61 -18.41 4.06
N ASP A 26 -1.23 -17.62 3.18
CA ASP A 26 -0.84 -17.50 1.77
C ASP A 26 0.54 -16.85 1.59
N ILE A 27 0.82 -15.79 2.34
CA ILE A 27 2.13 -15.10 2.34
C ILE A 27 3.25 -16.08 2.70
N LEU A 28 3.05 -16.90 3.73
CA LEU A 28 4.02 -17.91 4.13
C LEU A 28 4.20 -19.00 3.04
N LYS A 29 3.11 -19.46 2.41
CA LYS A 29 3.19 -20.42 1.30
C LYS A 29 3.90 -19.84 0.08
N MET A 30 3.52 -18.66 -0.37
CA MET A 30 4.13 -17.95 -1.50
C MET A 30 5.63 -17.82 -1.33
N THR A 31 6.04 -17.23 -0.20
CA THR A 31 7.47 -16.98 0.06
C THR A 31 8.26 -18.27 0.23
N LYS A 32 7.65 -19.33 0.77
CA LYS A 32 8.25 -20.66 0.85
C LYS A 32 8.41 -21.33 -0.52
N ILE A 33 7.37 -21.33 -1.36
CA ILE A 33 7.37 -21.95 -2.71
C ILE A 33 8.31 -21.19 -3.67
N ALA A 34 8.39 -19.86 -3.54
CA ALA A 34 9.31 -19.03 -4.30
C ALA A 34 10.76 -19.12 -3.79
N GLY A 35 10.98 -19.59 -2.56
CA GLY A 35 12.28 -19.58 -1.90
C GLY A 35 12.82 -18.16 -1.61
N SER A 36 11.97 -17.13 -1.74
CA SER A 36 12.32 -15.72 -1.55
C SER A 36 11.08 -14.86 -1.31
N GLY A 37 11.27 -13.67 -0.72
CA GLY A 37 10.21 -12.68 -0.50
C GLY A 37 10.26 -12.07 0.91
N HIS A 38 9.29 -11.22 1.22
CA HIS A 38 9.29 -10.41 2.44
C HIS A 38 8.04 -10.66 3.30
N PRO A 39 7.96 -11.79 4.03
CA PRO A 39 6.76 -12.13 4.77
C PRO A 39 6.47 -11.16 5.94
N GLY A 40 7.50 -10.63 6.61
CA GLY A 40 7.33 -9.74 7.76
C GLY A 40 6.54 -8.47 7.43
N GLY A 41 7.09 -7.62 6.53
CA GLY A 41 6.41 -6.41 6.07
C GLY A 41 5.07 -6.68 5.38
N SER A 42 4.95 -7.81 4.69
CA SER A 42 3.67 -8.22 4.08
C SER A 42 2.58 -8.46 5.12
N MET A 43 2.93 -9.05 6.27
CA MET A 43 1.97 -9.34 7.34
C MET A 43 1.65 -8.13 8.21
N SER A 44 2.61 -7.21 8.44
CA SER A 44 2.36 -6.00 9.22
C SER A 44 1.45 -5.01 8.48
N SER A 45 1.57 -4.92 7.16
CA SER A 45 0.72 -4.04 6.34
C SER A 45 -0.58 -4.69 5.87
N LEU A 46 -0.82 -5.96 6.16
CA LEU A 46 -1.91 -6.73 5.57
C LEU A 46 -3.30 -6.13 5.85
N ASP A 47 -3.52 -5.69 7.09
CA ASP A 47 -4.82 -5.13 7.49
C ASP A 47 -5.05 -3.77 6.81
N ILE A 48 -3.99 -2.99 6.55
CA ILE A 48 -4.06 -1.76 5.75
C ILE A 48 -4.55 -2.10 4.33
N TYR A 49 -3.98 -3.13 3.69
CA TYR A 49 -4.39 -3.54 2.35
C TYR A 49 -5.83 -4.01 2.30
N LEU A 50 -6.22 -4.88 3.24
CA LEU A 50 -7.58 -5.41 3.30
C LEU A 50 -8.62 -4.29 3.48
N VAL A 51 -8.35 -3.32 4.35
CA VAL A 51 -9.25 -2.17 4.56
C VAL A 51 -9.30 -1.31 3.29
N VAL A 52 -8.17 -0.86 2.78
CA VAL A 52 -8.14 0.07 1.63
C VAL A 52 -8.78 -0.56 0.39
N PHE A 53 -8.46 -1.82 0.07
CA PHE A 53 -9.08 -2.49 -1.09
C PHE A 53 -10.55 -2.87 -0.88
N SER A 54 -11.04 -2.94 0.36
CA SER A 54 -12.47 -3.21 0.63
C SER A 54 -13.34 -1.96 0.51
N TYR A 55 -12.78 -0.78 0.77
CA TYR A 55 -13.57 0.43 1.00
C TYR A 55 -13.20 1.61 0.09
N ALA A 56 -12.08 1.56 -0.64
CA ALA A 56 -11.87 2.46 -1.76
C ALA A 56 -12.92 2.21 -2.85
N ASP A 57 -13.35 3.25 -3.55
CA ASP A 57 -14.18 3.07 -4.74
C ASP A 57 -13.32 2.48 -5.86
N LEU A 58 -13.51 1.21 -6.18
CA LEU A 58 -12.74 0.51 -7.21
C LEU A 58 -13.49 0.40 -8.56
N SER A 59 -14.61 1.11 -8.71
CA SER A 59 -15.52 0.96 -9.84
C SER A 59 -15.24 1.93 -11.00
N GLY A 60 -15.19 1.39 -12.23
CA GLY A 60 -15.05 2.17 -13.45
C GLY A 60 -13.69 2.89 -13.61
N ASP A 61 -13.62 3.77 -14.61
CA ASP A 61 -12.37 4.45 -15.01
C ASP A 61 -11.92 5.52 -13.99
N LYS A 62 -12.90 6.11 -13.28
CA LYS A 62 -12.70 7.15 -12.27
C LYS A 62 -12.69 6.60 -10.84
N ARG A 63 -12.32 5.33 -10.68
CA ARG A 63 -12.07 4.73 -9.36
C ARG A 63 -10.99 5.48 -8.57
N ASP A 64 -10.98 5.29 -7.26
CA ASP A 64 -9.86 5.66 -6.41
C ASP A 64 -8.55 5.01 -6.91
N ARG A 65 -7.45 5.74 -6.73
CA ARG A 65 -6.11 5.29 -7.11
C ARG A 65 -5.37 4.78 -5.89
N ILE A 66 -4.72 3.63 -6.03
CA ILE A 66 -3.98 2.98 -4.94
C ILE A 66 -2.52 2.79 -5.36
N VAL A 67 -1.62 3.34 -4.55
CA VAL A 67 -0.17 3.21 -4.71
C VAL A 67 0.41 2.52 -3.50
N VAL A 68 0.93 1.31 -3.67
CA VAL A 68 1.71 0.62 -2.64
C VAL A 68 3.18 0.97 -2.80
N SER A 69 3.65 1.97 -2.05
CA SER A 69 5.00 2.54 -2.15
C SER A 69 6.09 1.54 -1.75
N HIS A 70 5.88 0.82 -0.65
CA HIS A 70 6.82 -0.20 -0.17
C HIS A 70 6.62 -1.56 -0.85
N GLY A 71 6.68 -1.57 -2.19
CA GLY A 71 6.29 -2.70 -3.04
C GLY A 71 6.95 -4.06 -2.79
N HIS A 72 7.99 -4.14 -1.95
CA HIS A 72 8.59 -5.41 -1.56
C HIS A 72 7.62 -6.31 -0.76
N THR A 73 6.53 -5.73 -0.24
CA THR A 73 5.40 -6.41 0.42
C THR A 73 4.35 -6.95 -0.55
N SER A 74 4.72 -7.16 -1.82
CA SER A 74 3.83 -7.74 -2.84
C SER A 74 3.13 -9.04 -2.44
N PRO A 75 3.71 -9.97 -1.63
CA PRO A 75 2.94 -11.09 -1.10
C PRO A 75 1.68 -10.65 -0.34
N GLY A 76 1.78 -9.62 0.52
CA GLY A 76 0.65 -9.13 1.30
C GLY A 76 -0.42 -8.50 0.43
N VAL A 77 -0.01 -7.71 -0.56
CA VAL A 77 -0.92 -7.07 -1.52
C VAL A 77 -1.67 -8.11 -2.35
N TYR A 78 -0.96 -9.08 -2.93
CA TYR A 78 -1.57 -10.09 -3.78
C TYR A 78 -2.47 -11.02 -2.99
N SER A 79 -2.10 -11.40 -1.76
CA SER A 79 -2.97 -12.15 -0.87
C SER A 79 -4.22 -11.37 -0.48
N ALA A 80 -4.12 -10.06 -0.17
CA ALA A 80 -5.28 -9.25 0.16
C ALA A 80 -6.26 -9.19 -1.02
N LEU A 81 -5.78 -8.85 -2.22
CA LEU A 81 -6.59 -8.82 -3.44
C LEU A 81 -7.23 -10.19 -3.73
N ALA A 82 -6.49 -11.28 -3.57
CA ALA A 82 -7.01 -12.62 -3.79
C ALA A 82 -8.11 -13.01 -2.78
N ARG A 83 -7.94 -12.69 -1.50
CA ARG A 83 -8.94 -12.96 -0.46
C ARG A 83 -10.20 -12.09 -0.60
N LEU A 84 -10.06 -10.90 -1.17
CA LEU A 84 -11.19 -10.05 -1.55
C LEU A 84 -11.87 -10.50 -2.86
N GLY A 85 -11.35 -11.53 -3.53
CA GLY A 85 -11.94 -12.11 -4.74
C GLY A 85 -11.53 -11.43 -6.04
N HIS A 86 -10.52 -10.55 -6.01
CA HIS A 86 -10.01 -9.86 -7.20
C HIS A 86 -8.95 -10.66 -7.97
N LEU A 87 -8.40 -11.71 -7.36
CA LEU A 87 -7.40 -12.60 -7.95
C LEU A 87 -7.68 -14.06 -7.55
N PRO A 88 -7.34 -15.03 -8.41
CA PRO A 88 -7.40 -16.45 -8.05
C PRO A 88 -6.32 -16.79 -7.01
N VAL A 89 -6.76 -17.14 -5.79
CA VAL A 89 -5.87 -17.45 -4.65
C VAL A 89 -4.83 -18.52 -4.99
N ASP A 90 -5.24 -19.62 -5.61
CA ASP A 90 -4.35 -20.74 -5.90
C ASP A 90 -3.25 -20.38 -6.90
N GLU A 91 -3.56 -19.55 -7.91
CA GLU A 91 -2.56 -19.10 -8.87
C GLU A 91 -1.56 -18.13 -8.24
N VAL A 92 -2.05 -17.17 -7.45
CA VAL A 92 -1.21 -16.23 -6.71
C VAL A 92 -0.21 -17.00 -5.85
N VAL A 93 -0.69 -18.01 -5.11
CA VAL A 93 0.15 -18.82 -4.23
C VAL A 93 1.16 -19.67 -5.00
N ALA A 94 0.73 -20.33 -6.09
CA ALA A 94 1.57 -21.26 -6.85
C ALA A 94 2.64 -20.55 -7.69
N PHE A 95 2.31 -19.38 -8.25
CA PHE A 95 3.11 -18.74 -9.29
C PHE A 95 3.86 -17.48 -8.82
N PHE A 96 3.72 -17.05 -7.56
CA PHE A 96 4.50 -15.94 -7.02
C PHE A 96 6.00 -16.07 -7.34
N ARG A 97 6.57 -15.03 -7.98
CA ARG A 97 7.97 -14.94 -8.44
C ARG A 97 8.41 -16.04 -9.42
N LYS A 98 7.49 -16.75 -10.07
CA LYS A 98 7.83 -17.69 -11.15
C LYS A 98 7.97 -16.92 -12.46
N ALA A 99 8.91 -17.36 -13.30
CA ALA A 99 9.12 -16.76 -14.60
C ALA A 99 7.84 -16.81 -15.45
N GLY A 100 7.46 -15.69 -16.05
CA GLY A 100 6.23 -15.55 -16.83
C GLY A 100 4.94 -15.41 -16.00
N SER A 101 5.03 -15.44 -14.67
CA SER A 101 3.90 -15.12 -13.81
C SER A 101 3.68 -13.61 -13.72
N PRO A 102 2.43 -13.11 -13.67
CA PRO A 102 2.18 -11.71 -13.36
C PRO A 102 2.47 -11.35 -11.89
N TYR A 103 2.61 -12.34 -11.00
CA TYR A 103 2.76 -12.14 -9.56
C TYR A 103 4.23 -11.91 -9.17
N GLU A 104 4.71 -10.71 -9.48
CA GLU A 104 6.12 -10.33 -9.36
C GLU A 104 6.61 -10.12 -7.92
N GLY A 105 7.93 -10.14 -7.76
CA GLY A 105 8.59 -9.99 -6.45
C GLY A 105 8.48 -8.60 -5.81
N HIS A 106 8.05 -7.61 -6.59
CA HIS A 106 7.57 -6.31 -6.13
C HIS A 106 6.18 -6.05 -6.71
N VAL A 107 5.46 -5.08 -6.15
CA VAL A 107 4.17 -4.63 -6.67
C VAL A 107 4.36 -4.04 -8.07
N VAL A 108 3.61 -4.55 -9.04
CA VAL A 108 3.69 -4.12 -10.44
C VAL A 108 2.31 -3.76 -10.99
N ARG A 109 2.29 -2.78 -11.91
CA ARG A 109 1.12 -2.54 -12.76
C ARG A 109 0.80 -3.79 -13.58
N GLY A 110 -0.48 -3.99 -13.85
CA GLY A 110 -1.00 -5.22 -14.49
C GLY A 110 -1.70 -6.13 -13.48
N ILE A 111 -1.40 -6.00 -12.19
CA ILE A 111 -2.25 -6.50 -11.11
C ILE A 111 -3.43 -5.54 -10.92
N PRO A 112 -4.67 -6.04 -10.73
CA PRO A 112 -5.84 -5.20 -10.53
C PRO A 112 -5.65 -4.16 -9.43
N TYR A 113 -6.13 -2.94 -9.69
CA TYR A 113 -6.14 -1.80 -8.76
C TYR A 113 -4.76 -1.28 -8.32
N ILE A 114 -3.68 -1.76 -8.93
CA ILE A 114 -2.33 -1.23 -8.73
C ILE A 114 -1.99 -0.23 -9.83
N ASP A 115 -1.90 1.05 -9.47
CA ASP A 115 -1.70 2.15 -10.42
C ASP A 115 -0.23 2.45 -10.73
N TRP A 116 0.69 1.96 -9.89
CA TRP A 116 2.11 2.26 -10.01
C TRP A 116 2.98 1.05 -9.63
N SER A 117 4.00 0.77 -10.46
CA SER A 117 4.98 -0.27 -10.16
C SER A 117 6.01 0.30 -9.18
N THR A 118 6.32 -0.43 -8.12
CA THR A 118 7.26 0.02 -7.07
C THR A 118 8.34 -1.04 -6.81
N GLY A 119 9.23 -0.73 -5.87
CA GLY A 119 10.38 -1.56 -5.51
C GLY A 119 11.58 -0.72 -5.10
N ASN A 120 11.70 0.46 -5.69
CA ASN A 120 12.53 1.52 -5.15
C ASN A 120 11.72 2.33 -4.13
N LEU A 121 12.07 2.21 -2.85
CA LEU A 121 11.39 2.90 -1.75
C LEU A 121 11.46 4.42 -1.89
N GLY A 122 10.37 5.10 -1.51
CA GLY A 122 10.26 6.56 -1.45
C GLY A 122 9.65 7.23 -2.69
N GLN A 123 9.36 6.47 -3.75
CA GLN A 123 8.76 7.01 -4.98
C GLN A 123 7.23 7.06 -4.96
N GLY A 124 6.58 6.25 -4.13
CA GLY A 124 5.12 6.08 -4.18
C GLY A 124 4.35 7.36 -3.85
N LEU A 125 4.81 8.16 -2.88
CA LEU A 125 4.16 9.43 -2.55
C LEU A 125 4.26 10.45 -3.69
N SER A 126 5.39 10.51 -4.39
CA SER A 126 5.53 11.38 -5.57
C SER A 126 4.55 10.97 -6.68
N ALA A 127 4.40 9.67 -6.94
CA ALA A 127 3.42 9.17 -7.91
C ALA A 127 1.98 9.48 -7.46
N GLY A 128 1.67 9.26 -6.18
CA GLY A 128 0.38 9.63 -5.56
C GLY A 128 0.04 11.11 -5.72
N CYS A 129 0.99 12.00 -5.47
CA CYS A 129 0.83 13.44 -5.70
C CYS A 129 0.51 13.76 -7.16
N GLY A 130 1.13 13.07 -8.11
CA GLY A 130 0.82 13.20 -9.53
C GLY A 130 -0.62 12.80 -9.87
N PHE A 131 -1.10 11.67 -9.33
CA PHE A 131 -2.49 11.24 -9.50
C PHE A 131 -3.49 12.22 -8.88
N ALA A 132 -3.21 12.70 -7.66
CA ALA A 132 -4.07 13.65 -6.95
C ALA A 132 -4.14 15.01 -7.65
N LEU A 133 -2.99 15.52 -8.11
CA LEU A 133 -2.92 16.76 -8.90
C LEU A 133 -3.70 16.63 -10.21
N ARG A 134 -3.59 15.48 -10.90
CA ARG A 134 -4.35 15.20 -12.12
C ARG A 134 -5.85 15.24 -11.86
N ALA A 135 -6.33 14.65 -10.77
CA ALA A 135 -7.76 14.71 -10.41
C ALA A 135 -8.24 16.16 -10.25
N THR A 136 -7.42 16.99 -9.59
CA THR A 136 -7.71 18.42 -9.38
C THR A 136 -7.79 19.18 -10.71
N ILE A 137 -6.85 18.95 -11.62
CA ILE A 137 -6.80 19.61 -12.94
C ILE A 137 -8.00 19.18 -13.80
N ASP A 138 -8.29 17.88 -13.84
CA ASP A 138 -9.35 17.30 -14.67
C ASP A 138 -10.74 17.42 -14.04
N LYS A 139 -10.83 17.98 -12.82
CA LYS A 139 -12.06 18.07 -12.01
C LYS A 139 -12.73 16.70 -11.83
N GLU A 140 -11.92 15.71 -11.51
CA GLU A 140 -12.40 14.39 -11.13
C GLU A 140 -12.39 14.21 -9.62
N ASP A 141 -13.32 13.41 -9.12
CA ASP A 141 -13.62 13.28 -7.69
C ASP A 141 -13.06 11.99 -7.07
N PHE A 142 -12.07 11.37 -7.72
CA PHE A 142 -11.44 10.17 -7.16
C PHE A 142 -10.40 10.55 -6.10
N HIS A 143 -10.28 9.67 -5.12
CA HIS A 143 -9.30 9.78 -4.04
C HIS A 143 -8.05 8.97 -4.34
N VAL A 144 -6.92 9.35 -3.73
CA VAL A 144 -5.64 8.67 -3.89
C VAL A 144 -5.16 8.14 -2.55
N TYR A 145 -4.95 6.83 -2.44
CA TYR A 145 -4.35 6.19 -1.27
C TYR A 145 -2.90 5.81 -1.56
N VAL A 146 -1.99 6.26 -0.71
CA VAL A 146 -0.58 5.89 -0.77
C VAL A 146 -0.21 5.09 0.48
N LEU A 147 0.12 3.82 0.29
CA LEU A 147 0.44 2.88 1.36
C LEU A 147 1.95 2.77 1.46
N MET A 148 2.50 3.16 2.60
CA MET A 148 3.93 3.41 2.82
C MET A 148 4.44 2.63 4.04
N SER A 149 5.76 2.49 4.14
CA SER A 149 6.43 1.98 5.34
C SER A 149 7.03 3.12 6.15
N ASP A 150 7.36 2.87 7.41
CA ASP A 150 8.14 3.80 8.24
C ASP A 150 9.60 3.89 7.83
N GLY A 151 10.20 2.77 7.41
CA GLY A 151 11.58 2.73 6.91
C GLY A 151 11.80 3.53 5.63
N GLU A 152 10.77 3.71 4.78
CA GLU A 152 10.92 4.56 3.58
C GLU A 152 10.88 6.06 3.89
N GLN A 153 10.45 6.48 5.08
CA GLN A 153 10.30 7.89 5.43
C GLN A 153 11.66 8.62 5.49
N ALA A 154 12.77 7.88 5.62
CA ALA A 154 14.12 8.43 5.54
C ALA A 154 14.53 8.86 4.11
N LYS A 155 13.73 8.53 3.08
CA LYS A 155 14.01 8.92 1.69
C LYS A 155 13.67 10.40 1.48
N GLY A 156 14.65 11.19 1.03
CA GLY A 156 14.45 12.61 0.76
C GLY A 156 13.29 12.93 -0.20
N GLN A 157 13.06 12.05 -1.18
CA GLN A 157 11.93 12.16 -2.12
C GLN A 157 10.55 12.18 -1.42
N VAL A 158 10.40 11.52 -0.27
CA VAL A 158 9.17 11.58 0.52
C VAL A 158 8.95 12.99 1.07
N ALA A 159 9.99 13.63 1.62
CA ALA A 159 9.89 15.01 2.10
C ALA A 159 9.57 16.01 0.97
N GLU A 160 10.18 15.84 -0.20
CA GLU A 160 9.84 16.63 -1.40
C GLU A 160 8.37 16.48 -1.77
N ALA A 161 7.85 15.24 -1.79
CA ALA A 161 6.47 14.97 -2.16
C ALA A 161 5.46 15.50 -1.12
N ARG A 162 5.77 15.43 0.18
CA ARG A 162 4.92 16.03 1.23
C ARG A 162 4.77 17.53 1.05
N ARG A 163 5.87 18.25 0.81
CA ARG A 163 5.86 19.69 0.54
C ARG A 163 5.14 20.03 -0.76
N PHE A 164 5.30 19.19 -1.78
CA PHE A 164 4.58 19.33 -3.04
C PHE A 164 3.07 19.25 -2.83
N ALA A 165 2.58 18.24 -2.10
CA ALA A 165 1.15 18.09 -1.83
C ALA A 165 0.56 19.32 -1.13
N SER A 166 1.25 19.86 -0.12
CA SER A 166 0.86 21.08 0.59
C SER A 166 0.88 22.31 -0.32
N LYS A 167 1.95 22.49 -1.13
CA LYS A 167 2.07 23.59 -2.10
C LYS A 167 0.90 23.66 -3.08
N PHE A 168 0.39 22.51 -3.49
CA PHE A 168 -0.73 22.41 -4.44
C PHE A 168 -2.10 22.18 -3.77
N GLY A 169 -2.16 22.17 -2.43
CA GLY A 169 -3.41 21.99 -1.69
C GLY A 169 -4.13 20.68 -2.02
N LEU A 170 -3.37 19.59 -2.22
CA LEU A 170 -3.93 18.29 -2.61
C LEU A 170 -4.74 17.69 -1.44
N ALA A 171 -6.05 17.91 -1.44
CA ALA A 171 -6.96 17.44 -0.39
C ALA A 171 -7.49 16.00 -0.64
N ASN A 172 -7.32 15.48 -1.84
CA ASN A 172 -7.81 14.16 -2.28
C ASN A 172 -6.74 13.06 -2.23
N ILE A 173 -5.80 13.16 -1.28
CA ILE A 173 -4.75 12.17 -1.05
C ILE A 173 -4.70 11.78 0.43
N THR A 174 -4.62 10.48 0.70
CA THR A 174 -4.40 9.93 2.04
C THR A 174 -3.17 9.05 2.03
N VAL A 175 -2.31 9.27 3.02
CA VAL A 175 -1.13 8.45 3.25
C VAL A 175 -1.37 7.58 4.47
N VAL A 176 -1.10 6.28 4.34
CA VAL A 176 -1.13 5.33 5.45
C VAL A 176 0.26 4.72 5.60
N ILE A 177 0.84 4.84 6.79
CA ILE A 177 2.21 4.40 7.07
C ILE A 177 2.15 3.18 7.99
N ASP A 178 2.70 2.04 7.53
CA ASP A 178 2.98 0.90 8.38
C ASP A 178 4.16 1.22 9.32
N TYR A 179 3.83 1.59 10.55
CA TYR A 179 4.78 1.94 11.61
C TYR A 179 5.21 0.71 12.43
N ASN A 180 5.82 -0.27 11.77
CA ASN A 180 6.24 -1.54 12.37
C ASN A 180 7.60 -1.48 13.09
N LYS A 181 8.30 -0.34 13.01
CA LYS A 181 9.57 0.00 13.69
C LYS A 181 10.78 -0.82 13.24
N ILE A 182 10.71 -1.51 12.10
CA ILE A 182 11.80 -2.36 11.60
C ILE A 182 12.08 -2.11 10.12
N GLN A 183 13.37 -2.12 9.77
CA GLN A 183 13.87 -2.12 8.41
C GLN A 183 14.97 -3.18 8.26
N ILE A 184 15.53 -3.33 7.05
CA ILE A 184 16.58 -4.33 6.76
C ILE A 184 17.74 -4.25 7.76
N GLY A 185 18.19 -3.04 8.10
CA GLY A 185 19.27 -2.80 9.05
C GLY A 185 18.91 -2.93 10.53
N GLY A 186 17.66 -3.28 10.86
CA GLY A 186 17.17 -3.39 12.24
C GLY A 186 16.16 -2.30 12.59
N ASN A 187 16.11 -1.91 13.86
CA ASN A 187 15.11 -0.96 14.36
C ASN A 187 15.31 0.44 13.73
N VAL A 188 14.24 1.05 13.20
CA VAL A 188 14.30 2.35 12.52
C VAL A 188 14.86 3.46 13.42
N ASN A 189 14.51 3.45 14.71
CA ASN A 189 14.99 4.43 15.70
C ASN A 189 16.46 4.25 16.08
N LYS A 190 17.11 3.17 15.65
CA LYS A 190 18.55 2.94 15.85
C LYS A 190 19.34 3.16 14.56
N VAL A 191 18.76 2.83 13.40
CA VAL A 191 19.46 2.93 12.12
C VAL A 191 19.41 4.36 11.58
N MET A 192 18.20 4.94 11.48
CA MET A 192 17.99 6.33 11.05
C MET A 192 16.66 6.84 11.60
N PRO A 193 16.66 7.53 12.75
CA PRO A 193 15.43 8.07 13.34
C PRO A 193 14.78 9.11 12.43
N VAL A 194 13.48 8.99 12.19
CA VAL A 194 12.65 9.97 11.48
C VAL A 194 11.47 10.36 12.37
N ARG A 195 11.22 11.66 12.52
CA ARG A 195 10.12 12.19 13.32
C ARG A 195 8.87 12.30 12.44
N ILE A 196 8.31 11.16 12.08
CA ILE A 196 7.29 11.04 11.02
C ILE A 196 6.13 12.02 11.26
N ILE A 197 5.55 12.05 12.46
CA ILE A 197 4.41 12.91 12.77
C ILE A 197 4.80 14.39 12.64
N GLU A 198 5.90 14.79 13.27
CA GLU A 198 6.37 16.17 13.28
C GLU A 198 6.76 16.65 11.88
N ASP A 199 7.35 15.79 11.06
CA ASP A 199 7.75 16.11 9.71
C ASP A 199 6.51 16.36 8.83
N TYR A 200 5.47 15.51 8.93
CA TYR A 200 4.19 15.71 8.24
C TYR A 200 3.51 17.02 8.66
N LEU A 201 3.39 17.26 9.98
CA LEU A 201 2.82 18.50 10.51
C LEU A 201 3.61 19.74 10.05
N ALA A 202 4.94 19.66 10.02
CA ALA A 202 5.80 20.78 9.61
C ALA A 202 5.64 21.15 8.13
N ASP A 203 5.33 20.18 7.26
CA ASP A 203 5.08 20.43 5.85
C ASP A 203 3.59 20.69 5.52
N GLY A 204 2.73 20.77 6.55
CA GLY A 204 1.33 21.21 6.42
C GLY A 204 0.34 20.12 6.02
N TRP A 205 0.58 18.88 6.45
CA TRP A 205 -0.37 17.77 6.35
C TRP A 205 -1.27 17.68 7.59
#